data_AF-A0A0F7SEA7-F1
#
_entry.id   AF-A0A0F7SEA7-F1
#
_cell.length_a   1.000
_cell.length_b   1.000
_cell.length_c   1.000
_cell.angle_alpha   90.00
_cell.angle_beta   90.00
_cell.angle_gamma   90.00
#
_symmetry.space_group_name_H-M   'P 1'
#
loop_
_entity.id
_entity.type
_entity.pdbx_description
1 polymer ?
#
loop_
_entity_poly.entity_id
_entity_poly.type
_entity_poly.pdbx_seq_one_letter_code
_entity_poly.pdbx_strand_id
1 'polypeptide(L)'
;MMVNIPGFLTRSIALDSIWLVRTLVPPGVNLRIRLAFFIISGLFIGLLAGLALAPLPPLGLDDKIQHFLGNAIATTLVYPILDPPPAPRLMTCVPAVYTLLINGLFLGILSEFVQDWTTNSTRSFDWQDILANLSGLALALPFSMRYWSNRSSTGIPGPRPIEDEERVILLNTVA
;
A
#
# COMPACT_ATOMS: atom_id res chain seq x y z
N MET A 1 29.82 -11.67 -4.26
CA MET A 1 29.01 -12.62 -5.05
C MET A 1 27.80 -11.84 -5.58
N MET A 2 27.79 -11.42 -6.85
CA MET A 2 26.68 -10.63 -7.41
C MET A 2 25.52 -11.57 -7.70
N VAL A 3 24.44 -11.46 -6.92
CA VAL A 3 23.19 -12.18 -7.21
C VAL A 3 22.43 -11.38 -8.26
N ASN A 4 22.33 -11.96 -9.44
CA ASN A 4 21.57 -11.42 -10.56
C ASN A 4 20.08 -11.62 -10.25
N ILE A 5 19.42 -10.58 -9.71
CA ILE A 5 17.97 -10.60 -9.55
C ILE A 5 17.37 -10.63 -10.96
N PRO A 6 16.69 -11.71 -11.39
CA PRO A 6 16.19 -11.80 -12.76
C PRO A 6 15.20 -10.65 -12.99
N GLY A 7 15.46 -9.81 -14.00
CA GLY A 7 14.56 -8.71 -14.39
C GLY A 7 13.13 -9.16 -14.78
N PHE A 8 12.89 -10.47 -14.84
CA PHE A 8 11.57 -11.08 -14.96
C PHE A 8 10.72 -10.93 -13.69
N LEU A 9 11.30 -10.97 -12.48
CA LEU A 9 10.49 -10.90 -11.24
C LEU A 9 9.89 -9.50 -11.02
N THR A 10 10.62 -8.44 -11.33
CA THR A 10 10.14 -7.07 -11.10
C THR A 10 9.15 -6.60 -12.16
N ARG A 11 9.30 -7.02 -13.43
CA ARG A 11 8.30 -6.72 -14.48
C ARG A 11 7.01 -7.52 -14.30
N SER A 12 7.09 -8.81 -13.97
CA SER A 12 5.90 -9.65 -13.82
C SER A 12 5.05 -9.18 -12.65
N ILE A 13 5.65 -8.93 -11.48
CA ILE A 13 4.89 -8.52 -10.29
C ILE A 13 4.16 -7.17 -10.47
N ALA A 14 4.80 -6.18 -11.09
CA ALA A 14 4.19 -4.88 -11.34
C ALA A 14 3.07 -4.96 -12.40
N LEU A 15 3.25 -5.77 -13.44
CA LEU A 15 2.23 -5.98 -14.47
C LEU A 15 1.07 -6.84 -13.95
N ASP A 16 1.35 -7.84 -13.11
CA ASP A 16 0.37 -8.74 -12.52
C ASP A 16 -0.48 -8.05 -11.46
N SER A 17 0.08 -7.10 -10.72
CA SER A 17 -0.67 -6.26 -9.78
C SER A 17 -1.57 -5.25 -10.49
N ILE A 18 -1.11 -4.66 -11.60
CA ILE A 18 -1.96 -3.86 -12.50
C ILE A 18 -3.06 -4.73 -13.13
N TRP A 19 -2.73 -5.95 -13.53
CA TRP A 19 -3.68 -6.91 -14.11
C TRP A 19 -4.73 -7.36 -13.08
N LEU A 20 -4.34 -7.64 -11.84
CA LEU A 20 -5.24 -7.97 -10.73
C LEU A 20 -6.18 -6.80 -10.40
N VAL A 21 -5.66 -5.57 -10.35
CA VAL A 21 -6.51 -4.39 -10.18
C VAL A 21 -7.47 -4.22 -11.36
N ARG A 22 -7.02 -4.50 -12.60
CA ARG A 22 -7.87 -4.47 -13.80
C ARG A 22 -8.91 -5.60 -13.85
N THR A 23 -8.66 -6.79 -13.31
CA THR A 23 -9.68 -7.85 -13.26
C THR A 23 -10.74 -7.57 -12.21
N LEU A 24 -10.39 -6.86 -11.14
CA LEU A 24 -11.33 -6.45 -10.10
C LEU A 24 -12.16 -5.21 -10.48
N VAL A 25 -11.74 -4.46 -11.50
CA VAL A 25 -12.43 -3.29 -12.02
C VAL A 25 -13.06 -3.63 -13.37
N PRO A 26 -14.40 -3.73 -13.47
CA PRO A 26 -15.06 -4.05 -14.73
C PRO A 26 -14.68 -3.07 -15.85
N PRO A 27 -14.59 -3.52 -17.12
CA PRO A 27 -14.36 -2.65 -18.26
C PRO A 27 -15.38 -1.50 -18.28
N GLY A 28 -14.89 -0.27 -18.51
CA GLY A 28 -15.73 0.93 -18.55
C GLY A 28 -15.96 1.61 -17.20
N VAL A 29 -15.42 1.10 -16.10
CA VAL A 29 -15.47 1.80 -14.81
C VAL A 29 -14.27 2.73 -14.64
N ASN A 30 -14.54 3.98 -14.31
CA ASN A 30 -13.52 5.00 -14.04
C ASN A 30 -13.02 4.90 -12.59
N LEU A 31 -11.96 4.13 -12.37
CA LEU A 31 -11.26 4.12 -11.09
C LEU A 31 -10.51 5.46 -10.92
N ARG A 32 -10.79 6.17 -9.82
CA ARG A 32 -10.11 7.42 -9.51
C ARG A 32 -8.94 7.12 -8.58
N ILE A 33 -7.79 7.73 -8.86
CA ILE A 33 -6.63 7.68 -7.96
C ILE A 33 -6.58 8.99 -7.17
N ARG A 34 -6.58 8.90 -5.84
CA ARG A 34 -6.39 10.06 -4.97
C ARG A 34 -4.90 10.40 -4.91
N LEU A 35 -4.45 11.24 -5.83
CA LEU A 35 -3.02 11.54 -6.03
C LEU A 35 -2.31 12.01 -4.74
N ALA A 36 -2.97 12.80 -3.89
CA ALA A 36 -2.41 13.22 -2.61
C ALA A 36 -2.05 12.03 -1.70
N PHE A 37 -2.95 11.05 -1.57
CA PHE A 37 -2.68 9.84 -0.80
C PHE A 37 -1.63 8.95 -1.46
N PHE A 38 -1.61 8.88 -2.79
CA PHE A 38 -0.57 8.16 -3.52
C PHE A 38 0.82 8.72 -3.22
N ILE A 39 0.99 10.05 -3.32
CA ILE A 39 2.26 10.73 -3.04
C ILE A 39 2.66 10.56 -1.57
N ILE A 40 1.76 10.85 -0.63
CA ILE A 40 2.06 10.76 0.82
C ILE A 40 2.41 9.32 1.21
N SER A 41 1.68 8.33 0.68
CA SER A 41 1.99 6.91 0.92
C SER A 41 3.34 6.53 0.33
N GLY A 42 3.67 6.98 -0.89
CA GLY A 42 4.97 6.74 -1.50
C GLY A 42 6.12 7.34 -0.69
N LEU A 43 5.96 8.58 -0.21
CA LEU A 43 6.94 9.23 0.67
C LEU A 43 7.09 8.48 2.00
N PHE A 44 5.98 8.05 2.60
CA PHE A 44 6.00 7.33 3.87
C PHE A 44 6.63 5.94 3.75
N ILE A 45 6.27 5.17 2.71
CA ILE A 45 6.89 3.86 2.43
C ILE A 45 8.37 4.04 2.08
N GLY A 46 8.72 5.07 1.31
CA GLY A 46 10.12 5.40 1.02
C GLY A 46 10.92 5.73 2.28
N LEU A 47 10.32 6.47 3.22
CA LEU A 47 10.91 6.74 4.53
C LEU A 47 11.12 5.44 5.32
N LEU A 48 10.11 4.57 5.42
CA LEU A 48 10.24 3.28 6.11
C LEU A 48 11.35 2.41 5.49
N ALA A 49 11.40 2.33 4.16
CA ALA A 49 12.46 1.60 3.45
C ALA A 49 13.84 2.20 3.71
N GLY A 50 13.97 3.53 3.72
CA GLY A 50 15.21 4.21 4.06
C GLY A 50 15.67 3.93 5.49
N LEU A 51 14.75 3.98 6.46
CA LEU A 51 15.05 3.67 7.87
C LEU A 51 15.42 2.21 8.07
N ALA A 52 14.78 1.29 7.36
CA ALA A 52 15.03 -0.15 7.44
C ALA A 52 16.41 -0.56 6.89
N LEU A 53 16.94 0.21 5.93
CA LEU A 53 18.21 -0.10 5.26
C LEU A 53 19.39 0.75 5.76
N ALA A 54 19.12 1.83 6.49
CA ALA A 54 20.16 2.70 7.00
C ALA A 54 20.81 2.11 8.27
N PRO A 55 22.14 2.21 8.42
CA PRO A 55 22.85 1.80 9.64
C PRO A 55 22.66 2.85 10.74
N LEU A 56 21.44 3.03 11.19
CA LEU A 56 21.08 3.99 12.23
C LEU A 56 21.31 3.41 13.63
N PRO A 57 21.67 4.25 14.62
CA PRO A 57 21.70 3.82 16.01
C PRO A 57 20.30 3.38 16.47
N PRO A 58 20.21 2.47 17.45
CA PRO A 58 18.93 2.00 17.95
C PRO A 58 18.10 3.17 18.50
N LEU A 59 16.88 3.31 17.99
CA LEU A 59 15.96 4.42 18.32
C LEU A 59 15.36 4.34 19.74
N GLY A 60 15.76 3.35 20.55
CA GLY A 60 15.19 3.08 21.88
C GLY A 60 13.74 2.60 21.88
N LEU A 61 13.12 2.50 20.69
CA LEU A 61 11.81 1.91 20.49
C LEU A 61 11.98 0.46 20.05
N ASP A 62 11.17 -0.43 20.64
CA ASP A 62 11.12 -1.84 20.27
C ASP A 62 10.82 -1.98 18.76
N ASP A 63 11.64 -2.79 18.08
CA ASP A 63 11.57 -3.04 16.64
C ASP A 63 10.19 -3.57 16.22
N LYS A 64 9.54 -4.40 17.04
CA LYS A 64 8.20 -4.93 16.75
C LYS A 64 7.14 -3.84 16.81
N ILE A 65 7.32 -2.87 17.70
CA ILE A 65 6.43 -1.69 17.75
C ILE A 65 6.61 -0.84 16.49
N GLN A 66 7.84 -0.70 15.98
CA GLN A 66 8.11 0.04 14.74
C GLN A 66 7.43 -0.61 13.53
N HIS A 67 7.54 -1.93 13.40
CA HIS A 67 6.87 -2.71 12.35
C HIS A 67 5.34 -2.58 12.43
N PHE A 68 4.79 -2.76 13.63
CA PHE A 68 3.36 -2.62 13.87
C PHE A 68 2.84 -1.22 13.51
N LEU A 69 3.45 -0.17 14.06
CA LEU A 69 3.00 1.21 13.82
C LEU A 69 3.26 1.65 12.38
N GLY A 70 4.42 1.30 11.82
CA GLY A 70 4.79 1.60 10.45
C GLY A 70 3.77 1.02 9.47
N ASN A 71 3.45 -0.27 9.60
CA ASN A 71 2.47 -0.87 8.69
C ASN A 71 1.03 -0.41 8.96
N ALA A 72 0.66 -0.12 10.22
CA ALA A 72 -0.67 0.42 10.55
C ALA A 72 -0.90 1.82 9.94
N ILE A 73 0.10 2.71 10.03
CA ILE A 73 0.05 4.05 9.44
C ILE A 73 0.04 3.93 7.91
N ALA A 74 0.94 3.12 7.34
CA ALA A 74 0.98 2.90 5.89
C ALA A 74 -0.37 2.37 5.38
N THR A 75 -1.02 1.47 6.11
CA THR A 75 -2.34 0.92 5.74
C THR A 75 -3.40 2.01 5.65
N THR A 76 -3.40 2.94 6.62
CA THR A 76 -4.34 4.07 6.67
C THR A 76 -4.12 5.06 5.52
N LEU A 77 -2.87 5.21 5.05
CA LEU A 77 -2.51 6.08 3.92
C LEU A 77 -2.78 5.43 2.57
N VAL A 78 -2.52 4.12 2.44
CA VAL A 78 -2.63 3.35 1.20
C VAL A 78 -4.08 3.04 0.86
N TYR A 79 -4.91 2.70 1.85
CA TYR A 79 -6.31 2.34 1.62
C TYR A 79 -7.09 3.34 0.75
N PRO A 80 -7.06 4.66 1.03
CA PRO A 80 -7.80 5.64 0.22
C PRO A 80 -7.18 5.97 -1.14
N ILE A 81 -6.05 5.39 -1.53
CA ILE A 81 -5.43 5.68 -2.84
C ILE A 81 -6.41 5.40 -3.97
N LEU A 82 -7.10 4.27 -3.90
CA LEU A 82 -8.09 3.87 -4.90
C LEU A 82 -9.47 4.32 -4.45
N ASP A 83 -10.12 5.15 -5.26
CA ASP A 83 -11.44 5.69 -5.02
C ASP A 83 -12.40 5.17 -6.11
N PRO A 84 -12.97 3.97 -5.91
CA PRO A 84 -13.94 3.41 -6.84
C PRO A 84 -15.26 4.23 -6.80
N PRO A 85 -15.95 4.40 -7.94
CA PRO A 85 -17.27 5.02 -7.95
C PRO A 85 -18.28 4.21 -7.14
N PRO A 86 -19.42 4.82 -6.74
CA PRO A 86 -20.53 4.09 -6.12
C PRO A 86 -21.00 2.97 -7.06
N ALA A 87 -20.73 1.72 -6.69
CA ALA A 87 -20.85 0.58 -7.59
C ALA A 87 -21.16 -0.71 -6.80
N PRO A 88 -21.39 -1.86 -7.45
CA PRO A 88 -21.74 -3.12 -6.78
C PRO A 88 -20.71 -3.51 -5.70
N ARG A 89 -21.14 -4.30 -4.71
CA ARG A 89 -20.33 -4.74 -3.56
C ARG A 89 -18.88 -5.14 -3.91
N LEU A 90 -18.65 -5.78 -5.05
CA LEU A 90 -17.32 -6.22 -5.48
C LEU A 90 -16.32 -5.07 -5.62
N MET A 91 -16.76 -3.90 -6.07
CA MET A 91 -15.91 -2.72 -6.26
C MET A 91 -15.50 -2.06 -4.93
N THR A 92 -16.29 -2.26 -3.87
CA THR A 92 -15.95 -1.79 -2.53
C THR A 92 -14.75 -2.54 -1.93
N CYS A 93 -14.42 -3.71 -2.48
CA CYS A 93 -13.26 -4.50 -2.06
C CYS A 93 -11.96 -4.09 -2.75
N VAL A 94 -12.00 -3.36 -3.87
CA VAL A 94 -10.81 -2.99 -4.65
C VAL A 94 -9.75 -2.28 -3.80
N PRO A 95 -10.08 -1.26 -2.98
CA PRO A 95 -9.09 -0.59 -2.15
C PRO A 95 -8.50 -1.52 -1.07
N ALA A 96 -9.32 -2.43 -0.54
CA ALA A 96 -8.88 -3.42 0.45
C ALA A 96 -7.90 -4.43 -0.18
N VAL A 97 -8.22 -4.97 -1.36
CA VAL A 97 -7.33 -5.92 -2.06
C VAL A 97 -6.01 -5.25 -2.44
N TYR A 98 -6.06 -4.02 -2.96
CA TYR A 98 -4.86 -3.24 -3.23
C TYR A 98 -4.02 -3.04 -1.96
N THR A 99 -4.65 -2.70 -0.84
CA THR A 99 -3.97 -2.53 0.45
C THR A 99 -3.38 -3.85 0.95
N LEU A 100 -4.08 -4.96 0.85
CA LEU A 100 -3.56 -6.29 1.22
C LEU A 100 -2.35 -6.67 0.38
N LEU A 101 -2.35 -6.30 -0.91
CA LEU A 101 -1.23 -6.55 -1.79
C LEU A 101 -0.02 -5.69 -1.41
N ILE A 102 -0.19 -4.38 -1.30
CA ILE A 102 0.92 -3.46 -0.98
C ILE A 102 1.42 -3.65 0.47
N ASN A 103 0.52 -3.66 1.44
CA ASN A 103 0.87 -3.63 2.86
C ASN A 103 0.96 -5.02 3.50
N GLY A 104 0.22 -6.00 3.00
CA GLY A 104 0.28 -7.37 3.47
C GLY A 104 1.43 -8.12 2.84
N LEU A 105 1.44 -8.21 1.51
CA LEU A 105 2.47 -8.97 0.80
C LEU A 105 3.80 -8.22 0.74
N PHE A 106 3.85 -7.01 0.17
CA PHE A 106 5.13 -6.33 -0.04
C PHE A 106 5.71 -5.77 1.25
N LEU A 107 4.98 -4.89 1.94
CA LEU A 107 5.49 -4.25 3.16
C LEU A 107 5.48 -5.19 4.36
N GLY A 108 4.57 -6.16 4.40
CA GLY A 108 4.41 -7.04 5.56
C GLY A 108 5.30 -8.28 5.54
N ILE A 109 5.39 -8.96 4.39
CA ILE A 109 6.11 -10.23 4.26
C ILE A 109 7.43 -10.03 3.51
N LEU A 110 7.38 -9.52 2.28
CA LEU A 110 8.56 -9.46 1.42
C LEU A 110 9.62 -8.48 1.92
N SER A 111 9.22 -7.43 2.63
CA SER A 111 10.14 -6.44 3.21
C SER A 111 11.18 -7.08 4.15
N GLU A 112 10.81 -8.15 4.86
CA GLU A 112 11.71 -8.83 5.80
C GLU A 112 12.79 -9.62 5.04
N PHE A 113 12.41 -10.35 4.00
CA PHE A 113 13.35 -11.03 3.11
C PHE A 113 14.28 -10.05 2.40
N VAL A 114 13.75 -8.90 1.98
CA VAL A 114 14.57 -7.86 1.34
C VAL A 114 15.56 -7.27 2.32
N GLN A 115 15.16 -7.00 3.57
CA GLN A 115 16.06 -6.47 4.60
C GLN A 115 17.17 -7.46 4.96
N ASP A 116 16.83 -8.73 5.20
CA ASP A 116 17.80 -9.79 5.47
C ASP A 116 18.81 -9.93 4.31
N TRP A 117 18.31 -10.00 3.08
CA TRP A 117 19.19 -10.11 1.90
C TRP A 117 20.06 -8.86 1.70
N THR A 118 19.47 -7.66 1.75
CA THR A 118 20.21 -6.43 1.43
C THR A 118 21.20 -6.02 2.52
N THR A 119 20.90 -6.33 3.78
CA THR A 119 21.75 -5.92 4.90
C THR A 119 22.68 -7.02 5.37
N ASN A 120 22.34 -8.31 5.20
CA ASN A 120 23.11 -9.58 5.25
C ASN A 120 24.20 -9.75 6.34
N SER A 121 24.38 -8.77 7.21
CA SER A 121 25.50 -8.58 8.12
C SER A 121 25.11 -7.73 9.33
N THR A 122 24.05 -6.92 9.23
CA THR A 122 23.56 -6.06 10.33
C THR A 122 22.15 -6.41 10.80
N ARG A 123 21.31 -7.04 9.96
CA ARG A 123 19.97 -7.49 10.33
C ARG A 123 19.77 -8.92 9.84
N SER A 124 19.18 -9.76 10.67
CA SER A 124 18.78 -11.13 10.34
C SER A 124 17.28 -11.21 10.19
N PHE A 125 16.81 -12.10 9.31
CA PHE A 125 15.40 -12.45 9.18
C PHE A 125 14.74 -12.74 10.54
N ASP A 126 13.65 -12.03 10.83
CA ASP A 126 12.81 -12.26 12.01
C ASP A 126 11.32 -12.40 11.64
N TRP A 127 10.77 -13.59 11.86
CA TRP A 127 9.35 -13.85 11.59
C TRP A 127 8.41 -13.05 12.51
N GLN A 128 8.89 -12.57 13.67
CA GLN A 128 8.12 -11.71 14.55
C GLN A 128 7.89 -10.32 13.93
N ASP A 129 8.77 -9.84 13.06
CA ASP A 129 8.56 -8.59 12.30
C ASP A 129 7.43 -8.74 11.29
N ILE A 130 7.34 -9.91 10.65
CA ILE A 130 6.21 -10.24 9.77
C ILE A 130 4.91 -10.22 10.58
N LEU A 131 4.87 -10.84 11.75
CA LEU A 131 3.67 -10.81 12.60
C LEU A 131 3.32 -9.40 13.07
N ALA A 132 4.31 -8.59 13.45
CA ALA A 132 4.11 -7.20 13.84
C ALA A 132 3.53 -6.38 12.69
N ASN A 133 4.09 -6.50 11.48
CA ASN A 133 3.53 -5.85 10.30
C ASN A 133 2.09 -6.30 10.02
N LEU A 134 1.83 -7.61 9.99
CA LEU A 134 0.51 -8.16 9.65
C LEU A 134 -0.54 -7.81 10.72
N SER A 135 -0.16 -7.72 11.99
CA SER A 135 -1.06 -7.25 13.06
C SER A 135 -1.37 -5.76 12.94
N GLY A 136 -0.40 -4.93 12.54
CA GLY A 136 -0.64 -3.51 12.22
C GLY A 136 -1.64 -3.33 11.08
N LEU A 137 -1.50 -4.12 10.00
CA LEU A 137 -2.45 -4.17 8.89
C LEU A 137 -3.83 -4.66 9.34
N ALA A 138 -3.89 -5.77 10.07
CA ALA A 138 -5.13 -6.37 10.55
C ALA A 138 -5.90 -5.41 11.47
N LEU A 139 -5.19 -4.59 12.25
CA LEU A 139 -5.81 -3.52 13.02
C LEU A 139 -6.26 -2.37 12.13
N ALA A 140 -5.39 -1.77 11.32
CA ALA A 140 -5.69 -0.52 10.62
C ALA A 140 -6.70 -0.66 9.46
N LEU A 141 -6.74 -1.81 8.80
CA LEU A 141 -7.56 -2.00 7.60
C LEU A 141 -9.07 -1.92 7.92
N PRO A 142 -9.63 -2.62 8.93
CA PRO A 142 -11.04 -2.47 9.30
C PRO A 142 -11.44 -1.04 9.67
N PHE A 143 -10.58 -0.30 10.38
CA PHE A 143 -10.85 1.11 10.71
C PHE A 143 -10.87 1.99 9.46
N SER A 144 -9.92 1.79 8.56
CA SER A 144 -9.84 2.51 7.28
C SER A 144 -11.08 2.21 6.42
N MET A 145 -11.45 0.95 6.29
CA MET A 145 -12.66 0.52 5.58
C MET A 145 -13.90 1.21 6.13
N ARG A 146 -14.10 1.17 7.46
CA ARG A 146 -15.26 1.80 8.10
C ARG A 146 -15.27 3.32 7.96
N TYR A 147 -14.13 3.96 8.11
CA TYR A 147 -14.01 5.42 8.01
C TYR A 147 -14.39 5.90 6.61
N TRP A 148 -13.84 5.27 5.58
CA TRP A 148 -14.06 5.66 4.20
C TRP A 148 -15.40 5.20 3.65
N SER A 149 -15.92 4.04 4.06
CA SER A 149 -17.28 3.61 3.70
C SER A 149 -18.35 4.58 4.19
N ASN A 150 -18.18 5.12 5.40
CA ASN A 150 -19.12 6.08 5.99
C ASN A 150 -19.09 7.45 5.29
N ARG A 151 -17.95 7.84 4.70
CA ARG A 151 -17.87 9.06 3.90
C ARG A 151 -18.57 8.90 2.55
N SER A 152 -18.52 7.72 1.95
CA SER A 152 -19.23 7.45 0.70
C SER A 152 -20.76 7.42 0.87
N SER A 153 -21.27 7.10 2.07
CA SER A 153 -22.71 6.96 2.35
C SER A 153 -23.38 8.22 2.91
N THR A 154 -22.63 9.12 3.56
CA THR A 154 -23.19 10.33 4.18
C THR A 154 -23.48 11.46 3.19
N GLY A 155 -23.15 11.30 1.91
CA GLY A 155 -23.38 12.33 0.88
C GLY A 155 -22.63 13.63 1.14
N ILE A 156 -21.79 13.69 2.18
CA ILE A 156 -20.80 14.74 2.36
C ILE A 156 -19.91 14.63 1.14
N PRO A 157 -19.93 15.62 0.23
CA PRO A 157 -19.02 15.60 -0.88
C PRO A 157 -17.63 15.49 -0.26
N GLY A 158 -16.92 14.38 -0.51
CA GLY A 158 -15.47 14.45 -0.55
C GLY A 158 -15.13 15.69 -1.38
N PRO A 159 -14.13 16.48 -0.97
CA PRO A 159 -13.94 17.88 -1.37
C PRO A 159 -14.50 18.08 -2.77
N ARG A 160 -15.57 18.89 -2.87
CA ARG A 160 -16.30 19.14 -4.12
C ARG A 160 -15.28 19.13 -5.24
N PRO A 161 -15.53 18.41 -6.37
CA PRO A 161 -14.61 18.47 -7.49
C PRO A 161 -14.38 19.95 -7.71
N ILE A 162 -13.17 20.38 -7.38
CA ILE A 162 -12.74 21.69 -7.80
C ILE A 162 -12.88 21.55 -9.30
N GLU A 163 -13.67 22.42 -9.92
CA GLU A 163 -13.75 22.56 -11.35
C GLU A 163 -12.35 22.98 -11.84
N ASP A 164 -11.39 22.07 -11.74
CA ASP A 164 -10.00 22.23 -12.07
C ASP A 164 -9.63 20.93 -12.77
N GLU A 165 -9.30 21.08 -14.04
CA GLU A 165 -8.89 20.08 -15.03
C GLU A 165 -7.62 19.29 -14.64
N GLU A 166 -7.22 19.29 -13.36
CA GLU A 166 -5.95 18.78 -12.89
C GLU A 166 -6.12 17.59 -11.93
N ARG A 167 -5.56 16.43 -12.36
CA ARG A 167 -5.07 15.31 -11.51
C ARG A 167 -6.06 14.21 -11.11
N VAL A 168 -6.97 13.82 -11.99
CA VAL A 168 -7.52 12.46 -11.98
C VAL A 168 -6.91 11.69 -13.13
N ILE A 169 -5.92 10.84 -12.86
CA ILE A 169 -5.45 9.87 -13.85
C ILE A 169 -6.55 8.81 -13.97
N LEU A 170 -7.32 8.88 -15.05
CA LEU A 170 -8.23 7.80 -15.42
C LEU A 170 -7.38 6.65 -15.95
N LEU A 171 -7.48 5.48 -15.33
CA LEU A 171 -6.77 4.28 -15.77
C LEU A 171 -7.21 3.76 -17.16
N ASN A 172 -8.17 4.44 -17.81
CA ASN A 172 -8.71 4.11 -19.12
C ASN A 172 -7.98 4.80 -20.29
N THR A 173 -7.03 5.72 -20.05
CA THR A 173 -6.40 6.53 -21.11
C THR A 173 -5.15 5.91 -21.75
N VAL A 174 -4.85 4.63 -21.48
CA VAL A 174 -3.75 3.92 -22.14
C VAL A 174 -4.32 2.68 -22.84
N ALA A 175 -4.95 2.94 -23.97
CA ALA A 175 -5.28 1.96 -25.00
C ALA A 175 -4.49 2.32 -26.27
#